data_AF-A0A820DI61-F1
#
_entry.id   AF-A0A820DI61-F1
#
_cell.length_a   1.000
_cell.length_b   1.000
_cell.length_c   1.000
_cell.angle_alpha   90.00
_cell.angle_beta   90.00
_cell.angle_gamma   90.00
#
_symmetry.space_group_name_H-M   'P 1'
#
loop_
_entity.id
_entity.type
_entity.pdbx_description
1 polymer ?
#
loop_
_entity_poly.entity_id
_entity_poly.type
_entity_poly.pdbx_seq_one_letter_code
_entity_poly.pdbx_strand_id
1 'polypeptide(L)' 'AMFRRKAFLHWYTGEGMDEMEFTEAESNMNDLVSEYQQYQDATVEEEGEGGEQEDEEHA' A
#
# COMPACT_ATOMS: atom_id res chain seq x y z
N ALA A 1 -10.13 9.48 -7.06
CA ALA A 1 -10.41 9.58 -5.62
C ALA A 1 -11.28 10.80 -5.32
N MET A 2 -12.12 10.69 -4.29
CA MET A 2 -13.08 11.71 -3.84
C MET A 2 -12.38 12.92 -3.19
N PHE A 3 -11.31 12.70 -2.42
CA PHE A 3 -10.54 13.76 -1.76
C PHE A 3 -9.95 14.76 -2.76
N ARG A 4 -9.38 14.29 -3.87
CA ARG A 4 -8.91 15.13 -4.99
C ARG A 4 -10.00 15.98 -5.65
N ARG A 5 -11.27 15.62 -5.47
CA ARG A 5 -12.44 16.38 -5.96
C ARG A 5 -13.08 17.23 -4.87
N LYS A 6 -12.49 17.26 -3.67
CA LYS A 6 -13.03 17.88 -2.45
C LYS A 6 -14.49 17.51 -2.17
N ALA A 7 -14.91 16.32 -2.61
CA ALA A 7 -16.29 15.88 -2.43
C ALA A 7 -16.54 15.57 -0.95
N PHE A 8 -17.63 16.11 -0.39
CA PHE A 8 -18.07 15.91 1.01
C PHE A 8 -17.12 16.43 2.11
N LEU A 9 -16.03 17.13 1.76
CA LEU A 9 -15.01 17.60 2.71
C LEU A 9 -15.57 18.56 3.78
N HIS A 10 -16.56 19.38 3.40
CA HIS A 10 -17.17 20.40 4.27
C HIS A 10 -17.86 19.83 5.53
N TRP A 11 -18.27 18.55 5.54
CA TRP A 11 -18.84 17.92 6.74
C TRP A 11 -17.81 17.65 7.82
N TYR A 12 -16.53 17.50 7.44
CA TYR A 12 -15.45 17.22 8.37
C TYR A 12 -14.76 18.52 8.80
N THR A 13 -14.50 19.42 7.85
CA THR A 13 -13.90 20.72 8.18
C THR A 13 -14.86 21.63 8.94
N GLY A 14 -16.18 21.45 8.76
CA GLY A 14 -17.21 22.14 9.55
C GLY A 14 -17.23 21.75 11.04
N GLU A 15 -16.73 20.56 11.38
CA GLU A 15 -16.58 20.07 12.76
C GLU A 15 -15.21 20.41 13.37
N GLY A 16 -14.37 21.16 12.65
CA GLY A 16 -13.07 21.65 13.12
C GLY A 16 -11.85 20.81 12.70
N MET A 17 -12.04 19.81 11.84
CA MET A 17 -10.94 19.01 11.26
C MET A 17 -10.15 19.82 10.22
N ASP A 18 -8.82 19.68 10.18
CA ASP A 18 -7.97 20.35 9.18
C ASP A 18 -7.95 19.54 7.86
N GLU A 19 -7.92 20.21 6.70
CA GLU A 19 -7.76 19.53 5.41
C GLU A 19 -6.43 18.76 5.33
N MET A 20 -5.39 19.21 6.04
CA MET A 20 -4.08 18.54 6.11
C MET A 20 -4.16 17.16 6.76
N GLU A 21 -5.07 16.96 7.73
CA GLU A 21 -5.24 15.67 8.41
C GLU A 21 -5.69 14.55 7.45
N PHE A 22 -6.40 14.90 6.36
CA PHE A 22 -6.73 13.94 5.30
C PHE A 22 -5.49 13.52 4.50
N THR A 23 -4.56 14.44 4.27
CA THR A 23 -3.32 14.15 3.53
C THR A 23 -2.39 13.31 4.40
N GLU A 24 -2.33 13.57 5.70
CA GLU A 24 -1.59 12.77 6.67
C GLU A 24 -2.18 11.34 6.77
N ALA A 25 -3.50 11.21 6.86
CA ALA A 25 -4.16 9.91 6.87
C ALA A 25 -3.93 9.12 5.56
N GLU A 26 -3.93 9.79 4.40
CA GLU A 26 -3.57 9.17 3.11
C GLU A 26 -2.11 8.69 3.12
N SER A 27 -1.17 9.47 3.63
CA SER A 27 0.24 9.06 3.77
C SER A 27 0.36 7.83 4.66
N ASN A 28 -0.23 7.86 5.85
CA ASN A 28 -0.16 6.74 6.80
C ASN A 28 -0.70 5.43 6.19
N MET A 29 -1.77 5.51 5.40
CA MET A 29 -2.31 4.34 4.69
C MET A 29 -1.36 3.84 3.61
N ASN A 30 -0.72 4.72 2.86
CA ASN A 30 0.26 4.34 1.83
C ASN A 30 1.53 3.76 2.44
N ASP A 31 1.99 4.29 3.57
CA ASP A 31 3.14 3.77 4.32
C ASP A 31 2.86 2.34 4.77
N LEU A 32 1.68 2.08 5.36
CA LEU A 32 1.26 0.73 5.74
C LEU A 32 1.24 -0.24 4.56
N VAL A 33 0.65 0.16 3.41
CA VAL A 33 0.64 -0.67 2.20
C VAL A 33 2.07 -0.96 1.72
N SER A 34 2.96 0.05 1.79
CA SER A 34 4.35 -0.09 1.38
C SER A 34 5.13 -1.04 2.29
N GLU A 35 4.89 -1.01 3.60
CA GLU A 35 5.47 -1.97 4.55
C GLU A 35 5.06 -3.41 4.22
N TYR A 36 3.77 -3.66 3.94
CA TYR A 36 3.31 -4.99 3.54
C TYR A 36 3.91 -5.45 2.21
N GLN A 37 4.03 -4.55 1.23
CA GLN A 37 4.65 -4.87 -0.05
C GLN A 37 6.13 -5.23 0.16
N GLN A 38 6.85 -4.49 1.00
CA GLN A 38 8.24 -4.78 1.31
C GLN A 38 8.42 -6.15 1.96
N TYR A 39 7.55 -6.54 2.89
CA TYR A 39 7.59 -7.89 3.47
C TYR A 39 7.30 -8.98 2.44
N GLN A 40 6.31 -8.76 1.56
CA GLN A 40 6.02 -9.69 0.47
C GLN A 40 7.24 -9.85 -0.45
N ASP A 41 7.83 -8.75 -0.91
CA ASP A 41 8.97 -8.77 -1.82
C ASP A 41 10.19 -9.43 -1.15
N ALA A 42 10.43 -9.16 0.14
CA ALA A 42 11.50 -9.82 0.90
C ALA A 42 11.29 -11.34 1.05
N THR A 43 10.05 -11.80 1.24
CA THR A 43 9.76 -13.26 1.25
C THR A 43 9.89 -13.90 -0.12
N VAL A 44 9.56 -13.17 -1.19
CA VAL A 44 9.69 -13.66 -2.57
C VAL A 44 11.15 -13.69 -3.00
N GLU A 45 11.98 -12.74 -2.57
CA GLU A 45 13.44 -12.78 -2.76
C GLU A 45 14.08 -13.96 -1.99
N GLU A 46 13.60 -14.28 -0.79
CA GLU A 46 14.08 -15.43 -0.01
C GLU A 46 13.63 -16.79 -0.61
N GLU A 47 12.42 -16.88 -1.17
CA GLU A 47 11.91 -18.09 -1.83
C GLU A 47 12.39 -18.23 -3.31
N GLY A 48 12.81 -17.15 -3.95
CA GLY A 48 13.24 -17.09 -5.35
C GLY A 48 14.66 -17.62 -5.61
N GLU A 49 15.51 -17.74 -4.59
CA GLU A 49 16.86 -18.31 -4.74
C GLU A 49 16.88 -19.87 -4.68
N GLY A 50 15.73 -20.52 -4.44
CA GLY A 50 15.64 -21.99 -4.27
C GLY A 50 14.75 -22.74 -5.26
N GLY A 51 14.10 -22.06 -6.22
CA GLY A 51 12.98 -22.61 -6.99
C GLY A 51 13.23 -22.91 -8.48
N GLU A 52 14.43 -22.68 -9.02
CA GLU A 52 14.73 -22.94 -10.44
C GLU A 52 15.46 -24.28 -10.63
N GLN A 53 14.83 -25.40 -10.29
CA GLN A 53 15.38 -26.74 -10.62
C GLN A 53 14.35 -27.88 -10.54
N GLU A 54 13.16 -27.73 -11.11
CA GLU A 54 12.24 -28.87 -11.32
C GLU A 54 11.54 -28.77 -12.68
N ASP A 55 12.29 -28.85 -13.78
CA ASP A 55 11.70 -29.06 -15.12
C ASP A 55 12.71 -29.61 -16.16
N GLU A 56 13.59 -30.52 -15.76
CA GLU A 56 14.33 -31.35 -16.73
C GLU A 56 14.19 -32.85 -16.41
N GLU A 57 13.75 -33.57 -17.45
CA GLU A 57 13.89 -35.02 -17.64
C GLU A 57 12.79 -35.95 -17.09
N HIS A 58 11.58 -35.79 -17.64
CA HIS A 58 10.73 -36.94 -17.98
C HIS A 58 10.67 -37.06 -19.51
N ALA A 59 11.61 -37.81 -20.09
CA ALA A 59 11.61 -38.28 -21.48
C ALA A 59 11.84 -39.79 -21.51
#